data_AF-K5Y446-F1
#
_entry.id   AF-K5Y446-F1
#
_cell.length_a   1.000
_cell.length_b   1.000
_cell.length_c   1.000
_cell.angle_alpha   90.00
_cell.angle_beta   90.00
_cell.angle_gamma   90.00
#
_symmetry.space_group_name_H-M   'P 1'
#
loop_
_entity.id
_entity.type
_entity.pdbx_description
1 polymer ?
#
loop_
_entity_poly.entity_id
_entity_poly.type
_entity_poly.pdbx_seq_one_letter_code
_entity_poly.pdbx_strand_id
1 'polypeptide(L)'
;MCGTCGCGEHHHHDHHHDHEHEHGHEHHHHHDEGKVITLEQDILQRNNLLAERNRGYFEAKHIFCLNLMSSPGSGKTTLLEETIRRLSSGVVRRLPSQICVIEGDQQTSNDADRIAALNVPVFQVNTGTGCHLEADMVNHAVKHLNPSDGSILFVENVGNLVCPAMFDLGEAKKVVIVSTTEGDDKPLKYPHIFLEADICVINKIDLAPYLDTDVETLRNNALKINHHLQIFEVSATKGTGMDAWCDWLVEECAKCK
;
A
#
# COMPACT_ATOMS: atom_id res chain seq x y z
N MET A 1 -21.25 4.58 25.24
CA MET A 1 -22.18 4.68 26.40
C MET A 1 -23.25 5.68 26.00
N CYS A 2 -24.30 5.17 25.36
CA CYS A 2 -25.65 4.97 25.91
C CYS A 2 -26.45 6.27 25.99
N GLY A 3 -27.53 6.32 25.21
CA GLY A 3 -28.52 7.39 25.21
C GLY A 3 -29.84 6.96 24.59
N THR A 4 -30.28 5.73 24.83
CA THR A 4 -31.64 5.28 24.50
C THR A 4 -32.35 4.90 25.80
N CYS A 5 -33.18 5.82 26.30
CA CYS A 5 -34.11 5.57 27.41
C CYS A 5 -35.40 6.33 27.12
N GLY A 6 -36.50 5.61 27.06
CA GLY A 6 -37.84 6.17 26.90
C GLY A 6 -38.88 5.06 27.07
N CYS A 7 -39.18 4.69 28.31
CA CYS A 7 -40.36 3.93 28.67
C CYS A 7 -41.54 4.88 28.91
N GLY A 8 -42.72 4.52 28.41
CA GLY A 8 -44.01 5.14 28.75
C GLY A 8 -45.16 4.21 28.34
N GLU A 9 -45.97 3.77 29.31
CA GLU A 9 -47.14 2.91 29.14
C GLU A 9 -48.47 3.70 29.01
N HIS A 10 -49.45 3.04 28.38
CA HIS A 10 -50.92 3.20 28.41
C HIS A 10 -51.59 4.36 27.65
N HIS A 11 -52.45 4.04 26.67
CA HIS A 11 -53.92 3.96 26.80
C HIS A 11 -54.61 3.68 25.44
N HIS A 12 -55.63 2.81 25.46
CA HIS A 12 -56.55 2.54 24.34
C HIS A 12 -57.43 3.75 24.05
N HIS A 13 -57.69 4.06 22.77
CA HIS A 13 -59.00 4.48 22.25
C HIS A 13 -59.10 4.23 20.74
N ASP A 14 -60.11 3.47 20.34
CA ASP A 14 -60.58 3.30 18.96
C ASP A 14 -61.20 4.60 18.44
N HIS A 15 -60.74 5.09 17.29
CA HIS A 15 -61.53 5.95 16.42
C HIS A 15 -61.21 5.65 14.95
N HIS A 16 -62.20 5.07 14.26
CA HIS A 16 -62.31 5.02 12.82
C HIS A 16 -62.42 6.43 12.25
N HIS A 17 -61.47 6.84 11.41
CA HIS A 17 -61.65 7.93 10.45
C HIS A 17 -60.94 7.58 9.14
N ASP A 18 -61.73 7.29 8.11
CA ASP A 18 -61.31 7.32 6.72
C ASP A 18 -61.03 8.76 6.31
N HIS A 19 -59.77 9.09 6.06
CA HIS A 19 -59.38 10.24 5.26
C HIS A 19 -58.16 9.87 4.41
N GLU A 20 -58.42 9.64 3.12
CA GLU A 20 -57.39 9.64 2.07
C GLU A 20 -56.76 11.03 2.00
N HIS A 21 -55.49 11.13 2.36
CA HIS A 21 -54.63 12.24 1.97
C HIS A 21 -53.38 11.68 1.30
N GLU A 22 -53.41 11.70 -0.04
CA GLU A 22 -52.21 11.67 -0.87
C GLU A 22 -51.34 12.87 -0.51
N HIS A 23 -50.23 12.61 0.19
CA HIS A 23 -49.08 13.50 0.20
C HIS A 23 -47.93 12.79 -0.53
N GLY A 24 -47.91 12.98 -1.85
CA GLY A 24 -46.72 12.74 -2.66
C GLY A 24 -45.63 13.72 -2.27
N HIS A 25 -44.80 13.34 -1.31
CA HIS A 25 -43.50 13.96 -1.12
C HIS A 25 -42.47 13.20 -1.97
N GLU A 26 -42.40 13.55 -3.25
CA GLU A 26 -41.24 13.23 -4.08
C GLU A 26 -40.03 14.02 -3.54
N HIS A 27 -39.28 13.40 -2.64
CA HIS A 27 -37.93 13.83 -2.33
C HIS A 27 -37.01 13.43 -3.48
N HIS A 28 -36.94 14.29 -4.51
CA HIS A 28 -35.91 14.24 -5.55
C HIS A 28 -34.54 14.52 -4.91
N HIS A 29 -33.88 13.48 -4.39
CA HIS A 29 -32.44 13.50 -4.09
C HIS A 29 -31.67 12.99 -5.31
N HIS A 30 -31.55 13.79 -6.37
CA HIS A 30 -30.79 13.39 -7.56
C HIS A 30 -29.99 14.56 -8.15
N HIS A 31 -29.03 15.10 -7.39
CA HIS A 31 -28.11 16.11 -7.95
C HIS A 31 -26.66 16.04 -7.48
N ASP A 32 -26.26 15.06 -6.67
CA ASP A 32 -24.89 15.04 -6.10
C ASP A 32 -23.99 13.88 -6.59
N GLU A 33 -24.56 12.72 -6.91
CA GLU A 33 -23.78 11.55 -7.34
C GLU A 33 -22.94 11.83 -8.61
N GLY A 34 -23.49 12.55 -9.59
CA GLY A 34 -22.76 12.87 -10.82
C GLY A 34 -21.58 13.83 -10.64
N LYS A 35 -21.65 14.74 -9.65
CA LYS A 35 -20.54 15.66 -9.36
C LYS A 35 -19.42 14.98 -8.58
N VAL A 36 -19.76 14.10 -7.64
CA VAL A 36 -18.79 13.33 -6.84
C VAL A 36 -17.98 12.41 -7.75
N ILE A 37 -18.64 11.65 -8.64
CA ILE A 37 -17.96 10.75 -9.59
C ILE A 37 -17.01 11.54 -10.52
N THR A 38 -17.44 12.71 -10.99
CA THR A 38 -16.60 13.55 -11.86
C THR A 38 -15.35 14.06 -11.13
N LEU A 39 -15.51 14.50 -9.87
CA LEU A 39 -14.39 14.99 -9.07
C LEU A 39 -13.37 13.88 -8.76
N GLU A 40 -13.84 12.68 -8.39
CA GLU A 40 -12.96 11.52 -8.16
C GLU A 40 -12.17 11.15 -9.41
N GLN A 41 -12.83 11.13 -10.57
CA GLN A 41 -12.18 10.88 -11.86
C GLN A 41 -11.13 11.95 -12.19
N ASP A 42 -11.45 13.22 -11.97
CA ASP A 42 -10.52 14.33 -12.21
C ASP A 42 -9.26 14.24 -11.31
N ILE A 43 -9.43 13.87 -10.04
CA ILE A 43 -8.33 13.68 -9.08
C ILE A 43 -7.42 12.53 -9.55
N LEU A 44 -7.99 11.37 -9.86
CA LEU A 44 -7.23 10.21 -10.31
C LEU A 44 -6.55 10.47 -11.65
N GLN A 45 -7.22 11.13 -12.59
CA GLN A 45 -6.64 11.49 -13.88
C GLN A 45 -5.46 12.46 -13.71
N ARG A 46 -5.59 13.46 -12.83
CA ARG A 46 -4.49 14.37 -12.51
C ARG A 46 -3.32 13.62 -11.88
N ASN A 47 -3.57 12.70 -10.96
CA ASN A 47 -2.52 11.87 -10.37
C ASN A 47 -1.80 11.05 -11.45
N ASN A 48 -2.54 10.43 -12.37
CA ASN A 48 -1.96 9.59 -13.43
C ASN A 48 -1.05 10.40 -14.37
N LEU A 49 -1.39 11.65 -14.71
CA LEU A 49 -0.51 12.52 -15.49
C LEU A 49 0.82 12.81 -14.77
N LEU A 50 0.79 12.95 -13.44
CA LEU A 50 1.98 13.15 -12.63
C LEU A 50 2.78 11.85 -12.46
N ALA A 51 2.09 10.71 -12.37
CA ALA A 51 2.71 9.39 -12.33
C ALA A 51 3.48 9.10 -13.62
N GLU A 52 2.92 9.41 -14.80
CA GLU A 52 3.62 9.29 -16.08
C GLU A 52 4.88 10.16 -16.13
N ARG A 53 4.82 11.39 -15.57
CA ARG A 53 5.99 12.25 -15.46
C ARG A 53 7.08 11.62 -14.57
N ASN A 54 6.69 11.04 -13.43
CA ASN A 54 7.63 10.37 -12.54
C ASN A 54 8.25 9.15 -13.21
N ARG A 55 7.44 8.32 -13.86
CA ARG A 55 7.89 7.14 -14.62
C ARG A 55 8.91 7.50 -15.68
N GLY A 56 8.62 8.51 -16.50
CA GLY A 56 9.57 8.98 -17.52
C GLY A 56 10.89 9.48 -16.92
N TYR A 57 10.88 10.10 -15.74
CA TYR A 57 12.11 10.46 -15.02
C TYR A 57 12.87 9.24 -14.51
N PHE A 58 12.18 8.25 -13.93
CA PHE A 58 12.81 7.03 -13.43
C PHE A 58 13.43 6.21 -14.57
N GLU A 59 12.69 6.02 -15.67
CA GLU A 59 13.17 5.32 -16.86
C GLU A 59 14.39 6.02 -17.47
N ALA A 60 14.34 7.35 -17.64
CA ALA A 60 15.45 8.12 -18.21
C ALA A 60 16.74 8.07 -17.37
N LYS A 61 16.62 7.83 -16.06
CA LYS A 61 17.75 7.67 -15.15
C LYS A 61 18.05 6.22 -14.77
N HIS A 62 17.36 5.25 -15.37
CA HIS A 62 17.52 3.84 -15.03
C HIS A 62 17.26 3.55 -13.53
N ILE A 63 16.35 4.31 -12.90
CA ILE A 63 15.98 4.15 -11.49
C ILE A 63 14.92 3.05 -11.39
N PHE A 64 15.22 1.99 -10.65
CA PHE A 64 14.24 0.96 -10.35
C PHE A 64 13.40 1.37 -9.14
N CYS A 65 12.23 1.95 -9.41
CA CYS A 65 11.31 2.44 -8.38
C CYS A 65 10.29 1.36 -7.98
N LEU A 66 10.16 1.08 -6.68
CA LEU A 66 9.21 0.13 -6.11
C LEU A 66 8.27 0.82 -5.12
N ASN A 67 6.97 0.55 -5.22
CA ASN A 67 5.95 1.01 -4.28
C ASN A 67 5.57 -0.13 -3.32
N LEU A 68 5.94 -0.01 -2.04
CA LEU A 68 5.67 -1.01 -1.01
C LEU A 68 4.37 -0.65 -0.27
N MET A 69 3.34 -1.48 -0.43
CA MET A 69 2.02 -1.29 0.16
C MET A 69 1.70 -2.45 1.11
N SER A 70 1.02 -2.19 2.22
CA SER A 70 0.67 -3.23 3.20
C SER A 70 -0.38 -2.75 4.20
N SER A 71 -0.89 -3.64 5.05
CA SER A 71 -1.52 -3.21 6.31
C SER A 71 -0.51 -2.57 7.27
N PRO A 72 -0.94 -1.77 8.25
CA PRO A 72 -0.09 -1.39 9.37
C PRO A 72 0.49 -2.63 10.07
N GLY A 73 1.79 -2.61 10.36
CA GLY A 73 2.45 -3.69 11.09
C GLY A 73 2.76 -4.97 10.29
N SER A 74 2.52 -5.03 8.97
CA SER A 74 2.93 -6.17 8.13
C SER A 74 4.46 -6.32 8.01
N GLY A 75 5.21 -5.28 8.39
CA GLY A 75 6.68 -5.30 8.50
C GLY A 75 7.43 -4.72 7.31
N LYS A 76 6.86 -3.70 6.63
CA LYS A 76 7.49 -3.01 5.49
C LYS A 76 8.87 -2.43 5.85
N THR A 77 8.94 -1.62 6.90
CA THR A 77 10.20 -1.00 7.33
C THR A 77 11.24 -2.05 7.73
N THR A 78 10.83 -3.13 8.41
CA THR A 78 11.76 -4.21 8.77
C THR A 78 12.25 -4.99 7.55
N LEU A 79 11.38 -5.22 6.55
CA LEU A 79 11.77 -5.79 5.27
C LEU A 79 12.78 -4.88 4.56
N LEU A 80 12.55 -3.57 4.54
CA LEU A 80 13.46 -2.58 3.97
C LEU A 80 14.80 -2.53 4.70
N GLU A 81 14.80 -2.50 6.03
CA GLU A 81 16.02 -2.48 6.83
C GLU A 81 16.91 -3.67 6.50
N GLU A 82 16.34 -4.88 6.47
CA GLU A 82 17.08 -6.10 6.15
C GLU A 82 17.52 -6.15 4.68
N THR A 83 16.68 -5.67 3.77
CA THR A 83 17.03 -5.53 2.34
C THR A 83 18.25 -4.61 2.18
N ILE A 84 18.23 -3.43 2.79
CA ILE A 84 19.32 -2.45 2.73
C ILE A 84 20.61 -3.03 3.34
N ARG A 85 20.54 -3.73 4.48
CA ARG A 85 21.71 -4.37 5.10
C ARG A 85 22.33 -5.42 4.18
N ARG A 86 21.53 -6.29 3.56
CA ARG A 86 22.01 -7.34 2.64
C ARG A 86 22.64 -6.76 1.38
N LEU A 87 21.97 -5.78 0.77
CA LEU A 87 22.50 -5.12 -0.43
C LEU A 87 23.74 -4.28 -0.11
N SER A 88 23.82 -3.65 1.06
CA SER A 88 25.00 -2.84 1.42
C SER A 88 26.21 -3.66 1.88
N SER A 89 25.99 -4.88 2.40
CA SER A 89 27.06 -5.73 2.95
C SER A 89 27.92 -6.44 1.90
N GLY A 90 27.60 -6.30 0.60
CA GLY A 90 28.36 -6.92 -0.50
C GLY A 90 28.16 -8.43 -0.64
N VAL A 91 27.18 -9.00 0.05
CA VAL A 91 26.77 -10.42 -0.08
C VAL A 91 26.24 -10.70 -1.50
N VAL A 92 25.62 -9.70 -2.13
CA VAL A 92 25.08 -9.82 -3.48
C VAL A 92 26.09 -9.33 -4.52
N ARG A 93 26.36 -10.17 -5.53
CA ARG A 93 27.47 -9.99 -6.50
C ARG A 93 27.29 -8.82 -7.48
N ARG A 94 26.13 -8.16 -7.48
CA ARG A 94 25.83 -6.98 -8.29
C ARG A 94 25.04 -6.01 -7.41
N LEU A 95 25.60 -4.83 -7.17
CA LEU A 95 24.96 -3.83 -6.32
C LEU A 95 24.35 -2.72 -7.17
N PRO A 96 23.21 -2.15 -6.73
CA PRO A 96 22.73 -0.89 -7.29
C PRO A 96 23.76 0.22 -7.03
N SER A 97 23.74 1.27 -7.84
CA SER A 97 24.64 2.43 -7.66
C SER A 97 24.35 3.18 -6.35
N GLN A 98 23.09 3.17 -5.91
CA GLN A 98 22.59 3.78 -4.68
C GLN A 98 21.26 3.13 -4.32
N ILE A 99 20.91 3.13 -3.03
CA ILE A 99 19.56 2.83 -2.54
C ILE A 99 19.02 4.10 -1.90
N CYS A 100 17.82 4.52 -2.28
CA CYS A 100 17.10 5.65 -1.70
C CYS A 100 15.73 5.20 -1.20
N VAL A 101 15.20 5.88 -0.18
CA VAL A 101 13.89 5.57 0.40
C VAL A 101 13.03 6.83 0.53
N ILE A 102 11.77 6.73 0.15
CA ILE A 102 10.71 7.67 0.49
C ILE A 102 9.81 6.97 1.50
N GLU A 103 9.67 7.55 2.69
CA GLU A 103 8.85 7.01 3.77
C GLU A 103 7.55 7.80 3.84
N GLY A 104 6.41 7.14 3.65
CA GLY A 104 5.08 7.73 3.73
C GLY A 104 4.35 7.28 4.98
N ASP A 105 4.11 8.21 5.91
CA ASP A 105 3.28 7.95 7.09
C ASP A 105 2.37 9.15 7.38
N GLN A 106 1.31 8.92 8.14
CA GLN A 106 0.40 9.99 8.58
C GLN A 106 1.12 11.01 9.44
N GLN A 107 1.94 10.53 10.36
CA GLN A 107 2.64 11.33 11.37
C GLN A 107 3.97 10.67 11.74
N THR A 108 4.82 11.44 12.44
CA THR A 108 6.14 11.02 12.95
C THR A 108 7.18 10.76 11.87
N SER A 109 8.43 10.58 12.28
CA SER A 109 9.56 10.21 11.42
C SER A 109 10.16 8.86 11.79
N ASN A 110 9.47 8.05 12.60
CA ASN A 110 10.06 6.88 13.24
C ASN A 110 10.68 5.89 12.24
N ASP A 111 9.95 5.62 11.14
CA ASP A 111 10.43 4.69 10.12
C ASP A 111 11.53 5.34 9.26
N ALA A 112 11.44 6.62 8.92
CA ALA A 112 12.53 7.36 8.28
C ALA A 112 13.81 7.41 9.14
N ASP A 113 13.71 7.60 10.45
CA ASP A 113 14.85 7.64 11.37
C ASP A 113 15.54 6.27 11.47
N ARG A 114 14.75 5.20 11.46
CA ARG A 114 15.24 3.81 11.39
C ARG A 114 16.01 3.53 10.10
N ILE A 115 15.47 3.95 8.96
CA ILE A 115 16.14 3.81 7.66
C ILE A 115 17.39 4.70 7.57
N ALA A 116 17.32 5.95 8.07
CA ALA A 116 18.46 6.87 8.08
C ALA A 116 19.66 6.29 8.86
N ALA A 117 19.41 5.53 9.93
CA ALA A 117 20.44 4.85 10.71
C ALA A 117 21.23 3.79 9.91
N LEU A 118 20.75 3.39 8.73
CA LEU A 118 21.46 2.52 7.78
C LEU A 118 22.38 3.29 6.81
N ASN A 119 22.46 4.61 6.94
CA ASN A 119 23.27 5.51 6.10
C ASN A 119 22.86 5.50 4.61
N VAL A 120 21.56 5.37 4.34
CA VAL A 120 21.00 5.58 2.99
C VAL A 120 20.19 6.89 2.95
N PRO A 121 20.13 7.59 1.80
CA PRO A 121 19.26 8.75 1.64
C PRO A 121 17.80 8.37 1.85
N VAL A 122 17.12 9.06 2.77
CA VAL A 122 15.71 8.87 3.07
C VAL A 122 14.98 10.22 3.14
N PHE A 123 13.74 10.24 2.68
CA PHE A 123 12.87 11.42 2.75
C PHE A 123 11.52 11.04 3.34
N GLN A 124 11.18 11.66 4.47
CA GLN A 124 9.87 11.49 5.13
C GLN A 124 8.81 12.36 4.43
N VAL A 125 7.68 11.75 4.09
CA VAL A 125 6.45 12.40 3.64
C VAL A 125 5.38 12.18 4.71
N ASN A 126 5.03 13.27 5.42
CA ASN A 126 3.91 13.25 6.35
C ASN A 126 2.62 13.58 5.61
N THR A 127 1.73 12.59 5.46
CA THR A 127 0.47 12.74 4.73
C THR A 127 -0.63 13.41 5.56
N GLY A 128 -0.39 13.64 6.85
CA GLY A 128 -1.40 14.21 7.75
C GLY A 128 -2.53 13.20 7.99
N THR A 129 -3.70 13.47 7.42
CA THR A 129 -4.85 12.55 7.46
C THR A 129 -4.96 11.68 6.20
N GLY A 130 -4.06 11.85 5.22
CA GLY A 130 -4.03 11.07 3.99
C GLY A 130 -3.73 9.58 4.26
N CYS A 131 -4.43 8.69 3.58
CA CYS A 131 -4.30 7.24 3.73
C CYS A 131 -3.38 6.57 2.69
N HIS A 132 -2.74 7.35 1.82
CA HIS A 132 -1.87 6.91 0.74
C HIS A 132 -0.91 8.04 0.32
N LEU A 133 0.11 7.70 -0.45
CA LEU A 133 0.93 8.66 -1.18
C LEU A 133 0.36 8.94 -2.58
N GLU A 134 0.59 10.15 -3.08
CA GLU A 134 0.25 10.56 -4.45
C GLU A 134 1.52 10.82 -5.27
N ALA A 135 1.40 10.79 -6.60
CA ALA A 135 2.53 10.99 -7.50
C ALA A 135 3.23 12.34 -7.32
N ASP A 136 2.51 13.41 -6.94
CA ASP A 136 3.15 14.72 -6.67
C ASP A 136 4.05 14.69 -5.42
N MET A 137 3.62 13.97 -4.39
CA MET A 137 4.39 13.80 -3.15
C MET A 137 5.70 13.06 -3.44
N VAL A 138 5.62 11.99 -4.23
CA VAL A 138 6.81 11.25 -4.69
C VAL A 138 7.69 12.16 -5.54
N ASN A 139 7.14 12.95 -6.45
CA ASN A 139 7.93 13.88 -7.26
C ASN A 139 8.71 14.89 -6.42
N HIS A 140 8.06 15.46 -5.39
CA HIS A 140 8.69 16.39 -4.47
C HIS A 140 9.83 15.71 -3.69
N ALA A 141 9.61 14.51 -3.16
CA ALA A 141 10.62 13.75 -2.44
C ALA A 141 11.82 13.37 -3.34
N VAL A 142 11.56 12.94 -4.57
CA VAL A 142 12.61 12.62 -5.57
C VAL A 142 13.50 13.83 -5.87
N LYS A 143 12.92 15.04 -6.00
CA LYS A 143 13.70 16.27 -6.21
C LYS A 143 14.64 16.57 -5.03
N HIS A 144 14.20 16.24 -3.81
CA HIS A 144 15.01 16.45 -2.61
C HIS A 144 16.12 15.40 -2.47
N LEU A 145 15.78 14.12 -2.69
CA LEU A 145 16.72 13.01 -2.62
C LEU A 145 17.77 13.07 -3.73
N ASN A 146 17.37 13.55 -4.91
CA ASN A 146 18.16 13.56 -6.14
C ASN A 146 18.91 12.23 -6.38
N PRO A 147 18.20 11.10 -6.56
CA PRO A 147 18.83 9.80 -6.72
C PRO A 147 19.79 9.77 -7.91
N SER A 148 20.89 9.04 -7.76
CA SER A 148 21.83 8.78 -8.85
C SER A 148 21.25 7.84 -9.91
N ASP A 149 21.81 7.90 -11.11
CA ASP A 149 21.39 7.02 -12.20
C ASP A 149 21.68 5.55 -11.84
N GLY A 150 20.78 4.64 -12.21
CA GLY A 150 20.89 3.22 -11.89
C GLY A 150 20.61 2.85 -10.43
N SER A 151 19.98 3.73 -9.65
CA SER A 151 19.65 3.49 -8.25
C SER A 151 18.39 2.62 -8.09
N ILE A 152 18.22 2.03 -6.90
CA ILE A 152 16.91 1.53 -6.46
C ILE A 152 16.25 2.60 -5.59
N LEU A 153 14.99 2.92 -5.89
CA LEU A 153 14.16 3.81 -5.09
C LEU A 153 13.01 3.00 -4.48
N PHE A 154 13.00 2.87 -3.16
CA PHE A 154 11.86 2.33 -2.45
C PHE A 154 10.93 3.46 -2.01
N VAL A 155 9.64 3.30 -2.27
CA VAL A 155 8.58 4.12 -1.72
C VAL A 155 7.82 3.26 -0.72
N GLU A 156 8.07 3.44 0.57
CA GLU A 156 7.25 2.83 1.61
C GLU A 156 5.95 3.64 1.74
N ASN A 157 4.85 3.06 1.28
CA ASN A 157 3.55 3.74 1.31
C ASN A 157 2.91 3.65 2.70
N VAL A 158 1.88 4.46 2.92
CA VAL A 158 1.10 4.43 4.17
C VAL A 158 0.53 3.02 4.38
N GLY A 159 0.53 2.54 5.62
CA GLY A 159 -0.06 1.24 5.98
C GLY A 159 -1.58 1.22 5.73
N ASN A 160 -2.00 0.82 4.54
CA ASN A 160 -3.39 0.68 4.12
C ASN A 160 -3.49 -0.29 2.92
N LEU A 161 -4.46 -1.22 2.95
CA LEU A 161 -4.69 -2.19 1.85
C LEU A 161 -5.79 -1.74 0.84
N VAL A 162 -6.33 -0.54 1.01
CA VAL A 162 -7.44 0.00 0.21
C VAL A 162 -6.97 1.19 -0.62
N CYS A 163 -6.65 2.32 0.02
CA CYS A 163 -6.36 3.56 -0.69
C CYS A 163 -5.17 3.45 -1.67
N PRO A 164 -4.01 2.89 -1.27
CA PRO A 164 -2.81 2.90 -2.12
C PRO A 164 -2.98 2.19 -3.47
N ALA A 165 -3.89 1.21 -3.54
CA ALA A 165 -4.12 0.44 -4.77
C ALA A 165 -4.66 1.29 -5.93
N MET A 166 -5.29 2.44 -5.63
CA MET A 166 -5.90 3.31 -6.64
C MET A 166 -4.94 4.37 -7.21
N PHE A 167 -3.78 4.57 -6.59
CA PHE A 167 -2.88 5.68 -6.91
C PHE A 167 -1.56 5.17 -7.48
N ASP A 168 -1.40 5.37 -8.77
CA ASP A 168 -0.11 5.19 -9.46
C ASP A 168 0.87 6.30 -9.04
N LEU A 169 2.11 5.94 -8.69
CA LEU A 169 3.16 6.88 -8.31
C LEU A 169 4.21 7.06 -9.42
N GLY A 170 4.10 6.28 -10.50
CA GLY A 170 5.09 6.16 -11.56
C GLY A 170 6.11 5.04 -11.31
N GLU A 171 5.89 4.19 -10.31
CA GLU A 171 6.76 3.06 -9.97
C GLU A 171 6.89 2.06 -11.13
N ALA A 172 8.01 1.33 -11.14
CA ALA A 172 8.22 0.22 -12.07
C ALA A 172 7.47 -1.05 -11.60
N LYS A 173 7.35 -1.22 -10.27
CA LYS A 173 6.71 -2.38 -9.65
C LYS A 173 5.95 -2.03 -8.38
N LYS A 174 4.74 -2.57 -8.27
CA LYS A 174 3.91 -2.56 -7.05
C LYS A 174 4.17 -3.81 -6.23
N VAL A 175 4.52 -3.64 -4.96
CA VAL A 175 4.77 -4.74 -4.02
C VAL A 175 3.72 -4.68 -2.91
N VAL A 176 2.86 -5.69 -2.84
CA VAL A 176 1.99 -5.88 -1.67
C VAL A 176 2.71 -6.75 -0.64
N ILE A 177 2.76 -6.30 0.61
CA ILE A 177 3.34 -7.04 1.72
C ILE A 177 2.19 -7.44 2.65
N VAL A 178 2.06 -8.73 2.90
CA VAL A 178 1.08 -9.31 3.82
C VAL A 178 1.80 -10.19 4.82
N SER A 179 1.41 -10.14 6.08
CA SER A 179 2.03 -10.96 7.12
C SER A 179 1.13 -12.12 7.55
N THR A 180 1.75 -13.22 7.98
CA THR A 180 1.03 -14.37 8.55
C THR A 180 0.12 -13.99 9.71
N THR A 181 0.46 -12.96 10.48
CA THR A 181 -0.35 -12.46 11.61
C THR A 181 -1.68 -11.85 11.20
N GLU A 182 -1.91 -11.61 9.90
CA GLU A 182 -3.14 -11.02 9.40
C GLU A 182 -4.17 -12.09 9.00
N GLY A 183 -3.79 -13.35 8.82
CA GLY A 183 -4.68 -14.43 8.35
C GLY A 183 -4.59 -14.69 6.84
N ASP A 184 -4.89 -15.91 6.44
CA ASP A 184 -4.78 -16.43 5.06
C ASP A 184 -5.89 -15.97 4.09
N ASP A 185 -6.97 -15.40 4.62
CA ASP A 185 -8.10 -14.88 3.86
C ASP A 185 -7.91 -13.44 3.36
N LYS A 186 -6.81 -12.78 3.74
CA LYS A 186 -6.56 -11.37 3.42
C LYS A 186 -6.64 -11.04 1.93
N PRO A 187 -6.08 -11.85 1.01
CA PRO A 187 -6.21 -11.56 -0.42
C PRO A 187 -7.66 -11.52 -0.91
N LEU A 188 -8.52 -12.40 -0.37
CA LEU A 188 -9.94 -12.44 -0.74
C LEU A 188 -10.72 -11.25 -0.18
N LYS A 189 -10.30 -10.72 0.98
CA LYS A 189 -10.92 -9.55 1.63
C LYS A 189 -10.52 -8.23 0.99
N TYR A 190 -9.32 -8.14 0.43
CA TYR A 190 -8.78 -6.93 -0.19
C TYR A 190 -8.34 -7.18 -1.63
N PRO A 191 -9.20 -7.69 -2.53
CA PRO A 191 -8.76 -8.22 -3.82
C PRO A 191 -8.08 -7.17 -4.71
N HIS A 192 -8.51 -5.91 -4.64
CA HIS A 192 -8.00 -4.86 -5.53
C HIS A 192 -6.49 -4.64 -5.41
N ILE A 193 -5.93 -4.60 -4.18
CA ILE A 193 -4.49 -4.36 -4.00
C ILE A 193 -3.63 -5.54 -4.46
N PHE A 194 -4.15 -6.78 -4.34
CA PHE A 194 -3.46 -7.97 -4.84
C PHE A 194 -3.58 -8.11 -6.36
N LEU A 195 -4.67 -7.62 -6.94
CA LEU A 195 -4.86 -7.54 -8.39
C LEU A 195 -3.86 -6.56 -9.03
N GLU A 196 -3.68 -5.40 -8.41
CA GLU A 196 -2.79 -4.34 -8.89
C GLU A 196 -1.30 -4.61 -8.63
N ALA A 197 -0.97 -5.48 -7.68
CA ALA A 197 0.43 -5.77 -7.35
C ALA A 197 1.11 -6.66 -8.40
N ASP A 198 2.38 -6.38 -8.69
CA ASP A 198 3.25 -7.27 -9.45
C ASP A 198 3.85 -8.36 -8.56
N ILE A 199 4.15 -8.00 -7.30
CA ILE A 199 4.81 -8.86 -6.33
C ILE A 199 4.00 -8.92 -5.04
N CYS A 200 3.89 -10.11 -4.46
CA CYS A 200 3.42 -10.32 -3.10
C CYS A 200 4.53 -10.90 -2.21
N VAL A 201 4.83 -10.20 -1.14
CA VAL A 201 5.73 -10.67 -0.09
C VAL A 201 4.90 -11.14 1.09
N ILE A 202 4.92 -12.45 1.35
CA ILE A 202 4.32 -13.08 2.52
C ILE A 202 5.37 -13.06 3.63
N ASN A 203 5.26 -12.09 4.54
CA ASN A 203 6.22 -11.85 5.62
C ASN A 203 5.84 -12.59 6.92
N LYS A 204 6.80 -12.67 7.84
CA LYS A 204 6.67 -13.30 9.16
C LYS A 204 6.33 -14.80 9.09
N ILE A 205 6.83 -15.52 8.09
CA ILE A 205 6.59 -16.97 7.96
C ILE A 205 7.13 -17.75 9.16
N ASP A 206 8.09 -17.20 9.89
CA ASP A 206 8.61 -17.76 11.14
C ASP A 206 7.56 -17.83 12.26
N LEU A 207 6.49 -17.05 12.15
CA LEU A 207 5.39 -17.06 13.11
C LEU A 207 4.29 -18.08 12.77
N ALA A 208 4.28 -18.65 11.55
CA ALA A 208 3.25 -19.59 11.13
C ALA A 208 3.04 -20.78 12.10
N PRO A 209 4.08 -21.39 12.72
CA PRO A 209 3.88 -22.47 13.70
C PRO A 209 3.11 -22.09 14.97
N TYR A 210 2.92 -20.78 15.22
CA TYR A 210 2.23 -20.25 16.40
C TYR A 210 0.86 -19.64 16.07
N LEU A 211 0.42 -19.75 14.82
CA LEU A 211 -0.79 -19.13 14.30
C LEU A 211 -1.64 -20.20 13.60
N ASP A 212 -2.94 -19.95 13.49
CA ASP A 212 -3.85 -20.79 12.67
C ASP A 212 -3.74 -20.47 11.17
N THR A 213 -2.82 -19.60 10.77
CA THR A 213 -2.65 -19.15 9.38
C THR A 213 -1.82 -20.16 8.59
N ASP A 214 -2.40 -20.66 7.50
CA ASP A 214 -1.70 -21.52 6.55
C ASP A 214 -1.09 -20.70 5.40
N VAL A 215 0.25 -20.72 5.29
CA VAL A 215 1.00 -19.93 4.30
C VAL A 215 0.64 -20.34 2.87
N GLU A 216 0.45 -21.64 2.62
CA GLU A 216 0.06 -22.16 1.31
C GLU A 216 -1.35 -21.70 0.90
N THR A 217 -2.30 -21.70 1.85
CA THR A 217 -3.65 -21.18 1.62
C THR A 217 -3.63 -19.69 1.31
N LEU A 218 -2.82 -18.90 2.03
CA LEU A 218 -2.62 -17.48 1.77
C LEU A 218 -2.06 -17.27 0.36
N ARG A 219 -0.99 -18.01 0.01
CA ARG A 219 -0.36 -17.98 -1.32
C ARG A 219 -1.37 -18.29 -2.42
N ASN A 220 -2.13 -19.37 -2.27
CA ASN A 220 -3.14 -19.79 -3.23
C ASN A 220 -4.28 -18.77 -3.35
N ASN A 221 -4.69 -18.14 -2.26
CA ASN A 221 -5.69 -17.07 -2.29
C ASN A 221 -5.19 -15.84 -3.02
N ALA A 222 -3.93 -15.43 -2.83
CA ALA A 222 -3.32 -14.34 -3.59
C ALA A 222 -3.29 -14.66 -5.10
N LEU A 223 -2.89 -15.88 -5.47
CA LEU A 223 -2.85 -16.31 -6.87
C LEU A 223 -4.24 -16.45 -7.50
N LYS A 224 -5.30 -16.73 -6.72
CA LYS A 224 -6.69 -16.69 -7.23
C LYS A 224 -7.11 -15.28 -7.65
N ILE A 225 -6.58 -14.25 -6.99
CA ILE A 225 -6.87 -12.85 -7.33
C ILE A 225 -6.01 -12.40 -8.51
N ASN A 226 -4.71 -12.74 -8.50
CA ASN A 226 -3.78 -12.40 -9.57
C ASN A 226 -2.87 -13.60 -9.91
N HIS A 227 -3.15 -14.27 -11.04
CA HIS A 227 -2.38 -15.42 -11.49
C HIS A 227 -0.95 -15.09 -11.97
N HIS A 228 -0.64 -13.82 -12.20
CA HIS A 228 0.69 -13.35 -12.64
C HIS A 228 1.57 -12.89 -11.47
N LEU A 229 1.03 -12.88 -10.25
CA LEU A 229 1.71 -12.38 -9.06
C LEU A 229 2.95 -13.21 -8.75
N GLN A 230 4.10 -12.55 -8.67
CA GLN A 230 5.32 -13.19 -8.18
C GLN A 230 5.30 -13.18 -6.65
N ILE A 231 5.55 -14.34 -6.02
CA ILE A 231 5.41 -14.49 -4.57
C ILE A 231 6.75 -14.81 -3.91
N PHE A 232 7.09 -14.06 -2.86
CA PHE A 232 8.20 -14.33 -1.96
C PHE A 232 7.69 -14.61 -0.55
N GLU A 233 8.12 -15.73 0.02
CA GLU A 233 7.84 -16.08 1.41
C GLU A 233 9.08 -15.76 2.24
N VAL A 234 8.93 -14.82 3.18
CA VAL A 234 10.07 -14.27 3.93
C VAL A 234 9.79 -14.18 5.42
N SER A 235 10.88 -14.24 6.18
CA SER A 235 10.92 -13.72 7.53
C SER A 235 11.99 -12.64 7.56
N ALA A 236 11.57 -11.37 7.53
CA ALA A 236 12.52 -10.26 7.57
C ALA A 236 13.37 -10.23 8.87
N THR A 237 12.84 -10.76 9.98
CA THR A 237 13.53 -10.80 11.27
C THR A 237 14.47 -12.00 11.42
N LYS A 238 14.21 -13.11 10.72
CA LYS A 238 15.06 -14.31 10.76
C LYS A 238 15.96 -14.44 9.53
N GLY A 239 15.69 -13.68 8.48
CA GLY A 239 16.42 -13.72 7.21
C GLY A 239 15.98 -14.83 6.26
N THR A 240 15.07 -15.72 6.65
CA THR A 240 14.54 -16.78 5.77
C THR A 240 13.90 -16.15 4.53
N GLY A 241 14.24 -16.65 3.33
CA GLY A 241 13.68 -16.16 2.06
C GLY A 241 14.22 -14.82 1.57
N MET A 242 14.94 -14.06 2.41
CA MET A 242 15.44 -12.73 2.06
C MET A 242 16.49 -12.74 0.95
N ASP A 243 17.27 -13.81 0.81
CA ASP A 243 18.26 -13.91 -0.28
C ASP A 243 17.57 -13.95 -1.65
N ALA A 244 16.52 -14.76 -1.82
CA ALA A 244 15.76 -14.84 -3.06
C ALA A 244 15.09 -13.50 -3.41
N TRP A 245 14.59 -12.78 -2.41
CA TRP A 245 14.04 -11.43 -2.57
C TRP A 245 15.11 -10.43 -3.04
N CYS A 246 16.27 -10.39 -2.38
CA CYS A 246 17.37 -9.49 -2.73
C CYS A 246 17.99 -9.81 -4.09
N ASP A 247 18.16 -11.09 -4.43
CA ASP A 247 18.69 -11.51 -5.72
C ASP A 247 17.77 -11.06 -6.85
N TRP A 248 16.45 -11.24 -6.69
CA TRP A 248 15.47 -10.75 -7.65
C TRP A 248 15.50 -9.23 -7.82
N LEU A 249 15.58 -8.46 -6.71
CA LEU A 249 15.70 -7.00 -6.79
C LEU A 249 16.91 -6.56 -7.62
N VAL A 250 18.04 -7.25 -7.45
CA VAL A 250 19.27 -6.97 -8.20
C VAL A 250 19.15 -7.34 -9.66
N GLU A 251 18.50 -8.47 -9.98
CA GLU A 251 18.22 -8.87 -11.35
C GLU A 251 17.31 -7.88 -12.07
N GLU A 252 16.22 -7.45 -11.43
CA GLU A 252 15.30 -6.46 -12.00
C GLU A 252 15.95 -5.08 -12.15
N CYS A 253 16.68 -4.61 -11.14
CA CYS A 253 17.40 -3.34 -11.24
C CYS A 253 18.42 -3.34 -12.39
N ALA A 254 19.04 -4.50 -12.68
CA ALA A 254 19.95 -4.62 -13.82
C ALA A 254 19.25 -4.57 -15.18
N LYS A 255 17.95 -4.89 -15.27
CA LYS A 255 17.14 -4.79 -16.51
C LYS A 255 16.74 -3.35 -16.81
N CYS A 256 16.75 -2.47 -15.82
CA CYS A 256 16.47 -1.05 -16.01
C CYS A 256 17.61 -0.28 -16.69
N LYS A 257 18.79 -0.90 -16.89
CA LYS A 257 19.99 -0.29 -17.48
C LYS A 257 20.04 -0.39 -19.00
#